data_AF-E0W5W2-F1
#
_entry.id   AF-E0W5W2-F1
#
_cell.length_a   1.000
_cell.length_b   1.000
_cell.length_c   1.000
_cell.angle_alpha   90.00
_cell.angle_beta   90.00
_cell.angle_gamma   90.00
#
_symmetry.space_group_name_H-M   'P 1'
#
loop_
_entity.id
_entity.type
_entity.pdbx_description
1 polymer ?
#
loop_
_entity_poly.entity_id
_entity_poly.type
_entity_poly.pdbx_seq_one_letter_code
_entity_poly.pdbx_strand_id
1 'polypeptide(L)'
;NAAVMVWVFGGGFYSGTNTLEVYDHNIIVSEENIILVSMQYRVASLGFLYFGTSDVPGNAGMFDQMMALQWVHDNIAAFGGNPNNVTLFGESAGAVSVSLHLLSPLSRNLFSQAIMESGSATAPWAIITREESILRGLRLAEAVGCPHERHELSAVIDCLKKKDPVDLVNNEWGTLGICEFPFVPVIDGAFLDEWPSRALANKNFKKTNILMGSNTEEGYYFIIYYLTELFRKEENVYVNRQEFLRAVTELNPYFNSISRQAIVFEYTDWLNPDDPVS
;
A
#
# COMPACT_ATOMS: atom_id res chain seq x y z
N ASN A 1 -3.00 -7.25 -31.80
CA ASN A 1 -2.64 -8.09 -30.66
C ASN A 1 -1.38 -7.54 -29.98
N ALA A 2 -1.45 -6.28 -29.55
CA ALA A 2 -0.37 -5.62 -28.82
C ALA A 2 -0.25 -6.20 -27.40
N ALA A 3 0.93 -6.05 -26.79
CA ALA A 3 1.08 -6.26 -25.36
C ALA A 3 0.23 -5.24 -24.59
N VAL A 4 -0.30 -5.63 -23.44
CA VAL A 4 -1.12 -4.77 -22.58
C VAL A 4 -0.38 -4.53 -21.28
N MET A 5 -0.15 -3.28 -20.92
CA MET A 5 0.35 -2.89 -19.60
C MET A 5 -0.78 -2.29 -18.78
N VAL A 6 -0.95 -2.77 -17.55
CA VAL A 6 -2.02 -2.32 -16.66
C VAL A 6 -1.42 -1.65 -15.44
N TRP A 7 -1.60 -0.34 -15.31
CA TRP A 7 -1.06 0.48 -14.24
C TRP A 7 -1.96 0.45 -13.00
N VAL A 8 -1.35 0.22 -11.84
CA VAL A 8 -1.96 0.37 -10.52
C VAL A 8 -1.18 1.44 -9.75
N PHE A 9 -1.80 2.58 -9.50
CA PHE A 9 -1.17 3.69 -8.78
C PHE A 9 -0.90 3.36 -7.30
N GLY A 10 0.11 4.03 -6.72
CA GLY A 10 0.48 3.95 -5.30
C GLY A 10 -0.20 5.02 -4.42
N GLY A 11 0.34 5.28 -3.23
CA GLY A 11 -0.22 6.29 -2.30
C GLY A 11 -0.67 5.73 -0.94
N GLY A 12 0.04 4.71 -0.44
CA GLY A 12 -0.16 4.15 0.91
C GLY A 12 -1.55 3.57 1.15
N PHE A 13 -2.27 3.20 0.09
CA PHE A 13 -3.68 2.81 0.11
C PHE A 13 -4.68 3.86 0.61
N TYR A 14 -4.27 5.09 0.92
CA TYR A 14 -5.17 6.17 1.38
C TYR A 14 -5.34 7.31 0.35
N SER A 15 -4.49 7.35 -0.69
CA SER A 15 -4.46 8.41 -1.70
C SER A 15 -4.06 7.86 -3.07
N GLY A 16 -3.96 8.76 -4.05
CA GLY A 16 -3.53 8.46 -5.41
C GLY A 16 -4.66 8.47 -6.42
N THR A 17 -4.30 8.61 -7.70
CA THR A 17 -5.23 8.57 -8.83
C THR A 17 -4.47 8.36 -10.13
N ASN A 18 -5.09 7.70 -11.12
CA ASN A 18 -4.47 7.54 -12.44
C ASN A 18 -4.47 8.81 -13.29
N THR A 19 -5.15 9.88 -12.84
CA THR A 19 -5.22 11.14 -13.59
C THR A 19 -4.08 12.09 -13.27
N LEU A 20 -3.07 11.65 -12.52
CA LEU A 20 -1.87 12.46 -12.28
C LEU A 20 -1.06 12.58 -13.58
N GLU A 21 -0.53 13.77 -13.86
CA GLU A 21 0.25 14.05 -15.07
C GLU A 21 1.48 13.16 -15.20
N VAL A 22 2.09 12.76 -14.08
CA VAL A 22 3.24 11.84 -14.05
C VAL A 22 2.90 10.43 -14.59
N TYR A 23 1.62 10.06 -14.63
CA TYR A 23 1.14 8.79 -15.19
C TYR A 23 0.55 8.95 -16.59
N ASP A 24 0.79 10.07 -17.29
CA ASP A 24 0.29 10.25 -18.65
C ASP A 24 0.79 9.14 -19.59
N HIS A 25 -0.14 8.52 -20.32
CA HIS A 25 0.15 7.34 -21.11
C HIS A 25 0.71 7.65 -22.51
N ASN A 26 0.68 8.91 -22.96
CA ASN A 26 0.88 9.22 -24.39
C ASN A 26 2.27 8.80 -24.87
N ILE A 27 3.31 9.11 -24.09
CA ILE A 27 4.71 8.85 -24.46
C ILE A 27 4.97 7.35 -24.57
N ILE A 28 4.64 6.58 -23.53
CA ILE A 28 4.96 5.15 -23.52
C ILE A 28 4.16 4.38 -24.58
N VAL A 29 2.90 4.76 -24.83
CA VAL A 29 2.08 4.14 -25.88
C VAL A 29 2.60 4.49 -27.28
N SER A 30 3.07 5.73 -27.51
CA SER A 30 3.60 6.13 -28.82
C SER A 30 4.96 5.51 -29.15
N GLU A 31 5.82 5.32 -28.15
CA GLU A 31 7.18 4.82 -28.35
C GLU A 31 7.24 3.27 -28.38
N GLU A 32 6.45 2.57 -27.56
CA GLU A 32 6.63 1.13 -27.33
C GLU A 32 5.60 0.22 -28.04
N ASN A 33 4.66 0.79 -28.79
CA ASN A 33 3.60 0.05 -29.51
C ASN A 33 2.85 -0.96 -28.61
N ILE A 34 2.46 -0.48 -27.43
CA ILE A 34 1.67 -1.21 -26.44
C ILE A 34 0.27 -0.61 -26.29
N ILE A 35 -0.61 -1.33 -25.58
CA ILE A 35 -1.82 -0.73 -25.01
C ILE A 35 -1.59 -0.54 -23.52
N LEU A 36 -1.86 0.66 -23.01
CA LEU A 36 -1.80 0.96 -21.59
C LEU A 36 -3.21 1.18 -21.03
N VAL A 37 -3.53 0.47 -19.95
CA VAL A 37 -4.77 0.61 -19.19
C VAL A 37 -4.45 1.04 -17.77
N SER A 38 -5.24 1.93 -17.19
CA SER A 38 -5.12 2.35 -15.79
C SER A 38 -6.50 2.31 -15.14
N MET A 39 -6.62 1.90 -13.87
CA MET A 39 -7.91 1.79 -13.19
C MET A 39 -8.00 2.54 -11.87
N GLN A 40 -9.09 3.26 -11.66
CA GLN A 40 -9.40 3.79 -10.33
C GLN A 40 -9.79 2.63 -9.42
N TYR A 41 -9.35 2.68 -8.16
CA TYR A 41 -9.81 1.78 -7.12
C TYR A 41 -10.06 2.59 -5.84
N ARG A 42 -11.00 2.15 -5.00
CA ARG A 42 -11.28 2.84 -3.74
C ARG A 42 -10.07 2.75 -2.81
N VAL A 43 -9.73 3.88 -2.20
CA VAL A 43 -8.66 4.04 -1.21
C VAL A 43 -9.24 4.39 0.16
N ALA A 44 -8.36 4.47 1.16
CA ALA A 44 -8.66 4.88 2.53
C ALA A 44 -9.68 3.93 3.20
N SER A 45 -10.38 4.38 4.24
CA SER A 45 -11.46 3.61 4.86
C SER A 45 -12.55 3.19 3.86
N LEU A 46 -12.81 4.00 2.82
CA LEU A 46 -13.79 3.71 1.78
C LEU A 46 -13.44 2.45 0.94
N GLY A 47 -12.16 2.12 0.85
CA GLY A 47 -11.65 0.94 0.14
C GLY A 47 -11.24 -0.23 1.04
N PHE A 48 -10.83 0.04 2.27
CA PHE A 48 -10.13 -0.93 3.11
C PHE A 48 -10.67 -1.08 4.54
N LEU A 49 -11.82 -0.46 4.87
CA LEU A 49 -12.50 -0.72 6.14
C LEU A 49 -12.90 -2.20 6.25
N TYR A 50 -12.68 -2.79 7.42
CA TYR A 50 -12.97 -4.19 7.69
C TYR A 50 -13.61 -4.34 9.07
N PHE A 51 -14.77 -5.00 9.12
CA PHE A 51 -15.41 -5.42 10.36
C PHE A 51 -15.62 -6.94 10.46
N GLY A 52 -15.18 -7.69 9.44
CA GLY A 52 -15.38 -9.15 9.40
C GLY A 52 -16.85 -9.56 9.29
N THR A 53 -17.71 -8.64 8.86
CA THR A 53 -19.12 -8.90 8.52
C THR A 53 -19.26 -9.06 7.01
N SER A 54 -20.39 -9.62 6.56
CA SER A 54 -20.70 -9.71 5.13
C SER A 54 -20.77 -8.34 4.44
N ASP A 55 -21.20 -7.31 5.18
CA ASP A 55 -21.42 -5.97 4.63
C ASP A 55 -20.12 -5.15 4.53
N VAL A 56 -19.15 -5.43 5.40
CA VAL A 56 -17.83 -4.78 5.42
C VAL A 56 -16.73 -5.84 5.56
N PRO A 57 -16.51 -6.63 4.49
CA PRO A 57 -15.60 -7.79 4.51
C PRO A 57 -14.13 -7.41 4.33
N GLY A 58 -13.80 -6.12 4.13
CA GLY A 58 -12.46 -5.65 3.79
C GLY A 58 -12.12 -5.77 2.31
N ASN A 59 -10.95 -5.27 1.94
CA ASN A 59 -10.35 -5.41 0.60
C ASN A 59 -11.19 -4.89 -0.58
N ALA A 60 -12.15 -3.99 -0.37
CA ALA A 60 -13.01 -3.48 -1.44
C ALA A 60 -12.19 -2.83 -2.58
N GLY A 61 -11.11 -2.10 -2.25
CA GLY A 61 -10.16 -1.57 -3.23
C GLY A 61 -9.42 -2.65 -4.03
N MET A 62 -9.09 -3.79 -3.43
CA MET A 62 -8.49 -4.94 -4.16
C MET A 62 -9.50 -5.59 -5.10
N PHE A 63 -10.77 -5.67 -4.69
CA PHE A 63 -11.84 -6.18 -5.54
C PHE A 63 -12.16 -5.24 -6.71
N ASP A 64 -12.04 -3.93 -6.53
CA ASP A 64 -12.13 -2.95 -7.62
C ASP A 64 -11.03 -3.21 -8.67
N GLN A 65 -9.78 -3.38 -8.23
CA GLN A 65 -8.65 -3.71 -9.11
C GLN A 65 -8.89 -5.04 -9.83
N MET A 66 -9.33 -6.08 -9.12
CA MET A 66 -9.67 -7.39 -9.72
C MET A 66 -10.76 -7.26 -10.79
N MET A 67 -11.81 -6.48 -10.54
CA MET A 67 -12.88 -6.25 -11.50
C MET A 67 -12.37 -5.53 -12.75
N ALA A 68 -11.46 -4.56 -12.59
CA ALA A 68 -10.81 -3.91 -13.72
C ALA A 68 -9.93 -4.89 -14.52
N LEU A 69 -9.19 -5.78 -13.86
CA LEU A 69 -8.42 -6.83 -14.55
C LEU A 69 -9.33 -7.79 -15.32
N GLN A 70 -10.48 -8.16 -14.75
CA GLN A 70 -11.49 -8.96 -15.45
C GLN A 70 -12.02 -8.20 -16.68
N TRP A 71 -12.30 -6.90 -16.55
CA TRP A 71 -12.72 -6.08 -17.67
C TRP A 71 -11.66 -6.04 -18.78
N VAL A 72 -10.38 -5.89 -18.44
CA VAL A 72 -9.27 -5.94 -19.41
C VAL A 72 -9.26 -7.30 -20.11
N HIS A 73 -9.32 -8.40 -19.35
CA HIS A 73 -9.34 -9.75 -19.92
C HIS A 73 -10.48 -9.93 -20.93
N ASP A 74 -11.68 -9.45 -20.62
CA ASP A 74 -12.88 -9.68 -21.43
C ASP A 74 -13.02 -8.73 -22.62
N ASN A 75 -12.41 -7.53 -22.56
CA ASN A 75 -12.69 -6.46 -23.52
C ASN A 75 -11.46 -5.98 -24.30
N ILE A 76 -10.23 -6.17 -23.82
CA ILE A 76 -9.05 -5.51 -24.40
C ILE A 76 -8.74 -5.94 -25.84
N ALA A 77 -9.23 -7.11 -26.25
CA ALA A 77 -9.17 -7.58 -27.63
C ALA A 77 -9.86 -6.63 -28.62
N ALA A 78 -10.98 -6.00 -28.22
CA ALA A 78 -11.69 -5.02 -29.05
C ALA A 78 -10.88 -3.73 -29.27
N PHE A 79 -9.91 -3.44 -28.39
CA PHE A 79 -9.00 -2.30 -28.49
C PHE A 79 -7.68 -2.67 -29.19
N GLY A 80 -7.54 -3.91 -29.67
CA GLY A 80 -6.33 -4.40 -30.36
C GLY A 80 -5.29 -5.07 -29.44
N GLY A 81 -5.58 -5.21 -28.15
CA GLY A 81 -4.71 -5.81 -27.14
C GLY A 81 -4.84 -7.33 -27.06
N ASN A 82 -3.80 -8.00 -26.58
CA ASN A 82 -3.83 -9.43 -26.34
C ASN A 82 -4.14 -9.72 -24.86
N PRO A 83 -5.31 -10.27 -24.50
CA PRO A 83 -5.66 -10.58 -23.11
C PRO A 83 -4.77 -11.67 -22.49
N ASN A 84 -4.01 -12.42 -23.30
CA ASN A 84 -3.03 -13.41 -22.83
C ASN A 84 -1.60 -12.84 -22.69
N ASN A 85 -1.40 -11.55 -22.97
CA ASN A 85 -0.12 -10.86 -22.81
C ASN A 85 -0.31 -9.55 -22.04
N VAL A 86 -0.70 -9.70 -20.78
CA VAL A 86 -1.00 -8.59 -19.86
C VAL A 86 0.10 -8.52 -18.80
N THR A 87 0.75 -7.37 -18.69
CA THR A 87 1.72 -7.07 -17.63
C THR A 87 1.07 -6.13 -16.63
N LEU A 88 0.93 -6.58 -15.38
CA LEU A 88 0.46 -5.74 -14.28
C LEU A 88 1.66 -5.01 -13.68
N PHE A 89 1.59 -3.70 -13.55
CA PHE A 89 2.68 -2.91 -12.98
C PHE A 89 2.17 -1.81 -12.06
N GLY A 90 2.97 -1.45 -11.07
CA GLY A 90 2.61 -0.47 -10.07
C GLY A 90 3.80 -0.09 -9.19
N GLU A 91 3.66 1.04 -8.52
CA GLU A 91 4.66 1.62 -7.62
C GLU A 91 4.11 1.71 -6.19
N SER A 92 4.97 1.51 -5.18
CA SER A 92 4.63 1.59 -3.76
C SER A 92 3.41 0.71 -3.39
N ALA A 93 2.30 1.29 -2.93
CA ALA A 93 1.07 0.55 -2.65
C ALA A 93 0.48 -0.12 -3.91
N GLY A 94 0.73 0.43 -5.09
CA GLY A 94 0.41 -0.20 -6.37
C GLY A 94 1.27 -1.45 -6.62
N ALA A 95 2.57 -1.39 -6.32
CA ALA A 95 3.46 -2.56 -6.37
C ALA A 95 3.04 -3.63 -5.33
N VAL A 96 2.62 -3.21 -4.13
CA VAL A 96 2.00 -4.11 -3.16
C VAL A 96 0.76 -4.75 -3.78
N SER A 97 -0.16 -3.98 -4.36
CA SER A 97 -1.32 -4.50 -5.06
C SER A 97 -0.97 -5.54 -6.13
N VAL A 98 0.02 -5.25 -6.99
CA VAL A 98 0.53 -6.20 -8.00
C VAL A 98 0.99 -7.50 -7.34
N SER A 99 1.77 -7.40 -6.27
CA SER A 99 2.26 -8.56 -5.54
C SER A 99 1.13 -9.36 -4.88
N LEU A 100 0.08 -8.71 -4.36
CA LEU A 100 -1.10 -9.38 -3.82
C LEU A 100 -1.91 -10.08 -4.90
N HIS A 101 -1.99 -9.52 -6.11
CA HIS A 101 -2.60 -10.18 -7.27
C HIS A 101 -1.83 -11.43 -7.73
N LEU A 102 -0.50 -11.51 -7.53
CA LEU A 102 0.27 -12.73 -7.76
C LEU A 102 -0.07 -13.85 -6.76
N LEU A 103 -0.50 -13.48 -5.55
CA LEU A 103 -0.87 -14.41 -4.47
C LEU A 103 -2.34 -14.85 -4.57
N SER A 104 -3.23 -13.90 -4.88
CA SER A 104 -4.67 -14.11 -4.83
C SER A 104 -5.16 -15.19 -5.80
N PRO A 105 -5.92 -16.20 -5.34
CA PRO A 105 -6.53 -17.21 -6.20
C PRO A 105 -7.47 -16.64 -7.25
N LEU A 106 -8.10 -15.49 -6.96
CA LEU A 106 -9.14 -14.91 -7.81
C LEU A 106 -8.57 -14.16 -9.01
N SER A 107 -7.34 -13.64 -8.91
CA SER A 107 -6.80 -12.70 -9.90
C SER A 107 -5.51 -13.16 -10.58
N ARG A 108 -4.77 -14.14 -10.03
CA ARG A 108 -3.50 -14.60 -10.61
C ARG A 108 -3.58 -15.20 -12.02
N ASN A 109 -4.78 -15.45 -12.53
CA ASN A 109 -5.01 -15.94 -13.90
C ASN A 109 -5.47 -14.84 -14.86
N LEU A 110 -5.66 -13.59 -14.40
CA LEU A 110 -6.14 -12.46 -15.22
C LEU A 110 -5.01 -11.67 -15.89
N PHE A 111 -3.75 -11.99 -15.57
CA PHE A 111 -2.58 -11.33 -16.14
C PHE A 111 -1.44 -12.34 -16.36
N SER A 112 -0.47 -11.95 -17.16
CA SER A 112 0.64 -12.81 -17.58
C SER A 112 1.86 -12.60 -16.71
N GLN A 113 2.30 -11.36 -16.50
CA GLN A 113 3.59 -10.99 -15.87
C GLN A 113 3.41 -9.78 -14.94
N ALA A 114 4.41 -9.51 -14.09
CA ALA A 114 4.32 -8.45 -13.09
C ALA A 114 5.59 -7.58 -13.03
N ILE A 115 5.40 -6.29 -12.79
CA ILE A 115 6.46 -5.34 -12.46
C ILE A 115 6.10 -4.68 -11.12
N MET A 116 7.05 -4.63 -10.18
CA MET A 116 6.83 -4.12 -8.82
C MET A 116 7.90 -3.09 -8.48
N GLU A 117 7.53 -1.82 -8.49
CA GLU A 117 8.43 -0.70 -8.22
C GLU A 117 8.31 -0.30 -6.74
N SER A 118 9.37 -0.50 -5.95
CA SER A 118 9.44 -0.01 -4.56
C SER A 118 8.33 -0.51 -3.61
N GLY A 119 7.81 -1.73 -3.82
CA GLY A 119 6.81 -2.31 -2.92
C GLY A 119 6.65 -3.83 -3.06
N SER A 120 6.21 -4.48 -1.97
CA SER A 120 5.93 -5.92 -1.95
C SER A 120 4.92 -6.28 -0.84
N ALA A 121 4.21 -7.40 -1.03
CA ALA A 121 3.22 -7.93 -0.08
C ALA A 121 3.79 -8.24 1.31
N THR A 122 5.10 -8.34 1.45
CA THR A 122 5.79 -8.60 2.73
C THR A 122 6.24 -7.33 3.44
N ALA A 123 6.00 -6.15 2.87
CA ALA A 123 6.30 -4.90 3.55
C ALA A 123 5.46 -4.80 4.84
N PRO A 124 6.01 -4.27 5.96
CA PRO A 124 5.30 -4.20 7.24
C PRO A 124 3.96 -3.46 7.20
N TRP A 125 3.82 -2.51 6.26
CA TRP A 125 2.65 -1.65 6.07
C TRP A 125 1.67 -2.17 5.02
N ALA A 126 2.00 -3.25 4.31
CA ALA A 126 1.21 -3.75 3.18
C ALA A 126 -0.11 -4.42 3.61
N ILE A 127 -0.10 -5.09 4.77
CA ILE A 127 -1.25 -5.83 5.29
C ILE A 127 -1.36 -5.60 6.79
N ILE A 128 -2.58 -5.42 7.27
CA ILE A 128 -2.89 -5.33 8.69
C ILE A 128 -3.65 -6.55 9.19
N THR A 129 -3.53 -6.85 10.48
CA THR A 129 -4.29 -7.94 11.10
C THR A 129 -5.79 -7.60 11.14
N ARG A 130 -6.64 -8.64 11.07
CA ARG A 130 -8.10 -8.51 11.16
C ARG A 130 -8.52 -7.80 12.45
N GLU A 131 -7.86 -8.11 13.56
CA GLU A 131 -8.16 -7.53 14.87
C GLU A 131 -7.85 -6.03 14.91
N GLU A 132 -6.64 -5.63 14.52
CA GLU A 132 -6.28 -4.20 14.51
C GLU A 132 -7.13 -3.42 13.50
N SER A 133 -7.48 -4.01 12.35
CA SER A 133 -8.36 -3.36 11.37
C SER A 133 -9.76 -3.08 11.94
N ILE A 134 -10.34 -4.02 12.70
CA ILE A 134 -11.60 -3.79 13.43
C ILE A 134 -11.44 -2.63 14.41
N LEU A 135 -10.38 -2.64 15.22
CA LEU A 135 -10.14 -1.58 16.21
C LEU A 135 -9.99 -0.20 15.56
N ARG A 136 -9.28 -0.10 14.43
CA ARG A 136 -9.15 1.16 13.67
C ARG A 136 -10.48 1.60 13.09
N GLY A 137 -11.31 0.68 12.60
CA GLY A 137 -12.67 0.98 12.17
C GLY A 137 -13.56 1.53 13.29
N LEU A 138 -13.45 0.97 14.50
CA LEU A 138 -14.18 1.46 15.68
C LEU A 138 -13.66 2.84 16.14
N ARG A 139 -12.34 3.08 16.11
CA ARG A 139 -11.75 4.40 16.39
C ARG A 139 -12.23 5.46 15.39
N LEU A 140 -12.30 5.12 14.10
CA LEU A 140 -12.88 6.01 13.10
C LEU A 140 -14.34 6.32 13.42
N ALA A 141 -15.12 5.30 13.78
CA ALA A 141 -16.52 5.48 14.18
C ALA A 141 -16.66 6.41 15.39
N GLU A 142 -15.82 6.24 16.41
CA GLU A 142 -15.76 7.15 17.56
C GLU A 142 -15.43 8.59 17.13
N ALA A 143 -14.38 8.77 16.31
CA ALA A 143 -13.91 10.08 15.85
C ALA A 143 -14.99 10.87 15.07
N VAL A 144 -15.84 10.17 14.30
CA VAL A 144 -16.92 10.81 13.53
C VAL A 144 -18.26 10.83 14.28
N GLY A 145 -18.29 10.46 15.56
CA GLY A 145 -19.50 10.49 16.39
C GLY A 145 -20.54 9.44 16.02
N CYS A 146 -20.10 8.24 15.65
CA CYS A 146 -20.92 7.05 15.47
C CYS A 146 -20.85 6.13 16.72
N PRO A 147 -21.81 5.18 16.86
CA PRO A 147 -21.63 4.05 17.75
C PRO A 147 -20.31 3.35 17.42
N HIS A 148 -19.60 2.87 18.44
CA HIS A 148 -18.26 2.29 18.31
C HIS A 148 -18.07 1.07 19.22
N GLU A 149 -19.17 0.47 19.65
CA GLU A 149 -19.16 -0.74 20.46
C GLU A 149 -19.05 -1.98 19.56
N ARG A 150 -18.09 -2.87 19.89
CA ARG A 150 -17.80 -4.06 19.07
C ARG A 150 -18.99 -5.04 18.98
N HIS A 151 -19.88 -5.04 19.97
CA HIS A 151 -21.05 -5.91 19.96
C HIS A 151 -22.21 -5.34 19.13
N GLU A 152 -22.12 -4.09 18.67
CA GLU A 152 -23.16 -3.38 17.91
C GLU A 152 -22.72 -3.03 16.47
N LEU A 153 -21.85 -3.84 15.85
CA LEU A 153 -21.26 -3.54 14.53
C LEU A 153 -22.29 -3.15 13.45
N SER A 154 -23.49 -3.71 13.49
CA SER A 154 -24.57 -3.30 12.58
C SER A 154 -24.88 -1.80 12.67
N ALA A 155 -25.03 -1.27 13.89
CA ALA A 155 -25.29 0.14 14.14
C ALA A 155 -24.09 1.02 13.80
N VAL A 156 -22.87 0.53 14.06
CA VAL A 156 -21.61 1.19 13.65
C VAL A 156 -21.60 1.39 12.13
N ILE A 157 -21.80 0.30 11.37
CA ILE A 157 -21.78 0.29 9.90
C ILE A 157 -22.87 1.19 9.32
N ASP A 158 -24.09 1.10 9.84
CA ASP A 158 -25.22 1.91 9.37
C ASP A 158 -25.03 3.41 9.62
N CYS A 159 -24.33 3.77 10.71
CA CYS A 159 -23.97 5.16 10.97
C CYS A 159 -22.86 5.64 10.02
N LEU A 160 -21.78 4.87 9.86
CA LEU A 160 -20.66 5.21 8.99
C LEU A 160 -21.09 5.41 7.53
N LYS A 161 -21.99 4.57 7.01
CA LYS A 161 -22.56 4.70 5.65
C LYS A 161 -23.29 6.02 5.40
N LYS A 162 -23.74 6.72 6.46
CA LYS A 162 -24.47 7.99 6.37
C LYS A 162 -23.57 9.22 6.56
N LYS A 163 -22.30 9.03 6.91
CA LYS A 163 -21.34 10.12 7.09
C LYS A 163 -20.88 10.65 5.74
N ASP A 164 -20.47 11.91 5.73
CA ASP A 164 -19.81 12.50 4.57
C ASP A 164 -18.48 11.76 4.33
N PRO A 165 -18.16 11.34 3.10
CA PRO A 165 -16.92 10.63 2.81
C PRO A 165 -15.67 11.46 3.11
N VAL A 166 -15.74 12.79 3.01
CA VAL A 166 -14.64 13.71 3.37
C VAL A 166 -14.42 13.69 4.88
N ASP A 167 -15.49 13.70 5.67
CA ASP A 167 -15.40 13.57 7.12
C ASP A 167 -14.78 12.23 7.54
N LEU A 168 -15.11 11.14 6.83
CA LEU A 168 -14.51 9.84 7.10
C LEU A 168 -12.99 9.87 6.87
N VAL A 169 -12.54 10.26 5.67
CA VAL A 169 -11.12 10.19 5.30
C VAL A 169 -10.25 11.17 6.09
N ASN A 170 -10.79 12.32 6.50
CA ASN A 170 -10.07 13.31 7.31
C ASN A 170 -9.88 12.87 8.77
N ASN A 171 -10.65 11.90 9.26
CA ASN A 171 -10.61 11.43 10.64
C ASN A 171 -9.97 10.03 10.81
N GLU A 172 -9.21 9.56 9.81
CA GLU A 172 -8.54 8.24 9.84
C GLU A 172 -7.22 8.26 10.62
N TRP A 173 -6.56 9.41 10.66
CA TRP A 173 -5.20 9.56 11.19
C TRP A 173 -5.23 9.83 12.69
N GLY A 174 -4.96 8.78 13.48
CA GLY A 174 -4.67 8.88 14.92
C GLY A 174 -3.17 8.84 15.21
N THR A 175 -2.80 8.26 16.36
CA THR A 175 -1.38 8.03 16.71
C THR A 175 -0.85 6.80 15.98
N LEU A 176 -0.15 7.02 14.86
CA LEU A 176 0.47 5.98 14.04
C LEU A 176 1.98 6.23 13.93
N GLY A 177 2.77 5.15 13.81
CA GLY A 177 4.21 5.25 13.54
C GLY A 177 4.52 5.70 12.11
N ILE A 178 5.81 5.90 11.82
CA ILE A 178 6.26 6.16 10.45
C ILE A 178 5.91 4.99 9.53
N CYS A 179 5.44 5.31 8.32
CA CYS A 179 5.01 4.33 7.31
C CYS A 179 3.91 3.37 7.80
N GLU A 180 3.11 3.75 8.80
CA GLU A 180 1.92 2.99 9.19
C GLU A 180 0.66 3.67 8.66
N PHE A 181 -0.02 3.03 7.71
CA PHE A 181 -1.24 3.55 7.12
C PHE A 181 -2.48 2.98 7.81
N PRO A 182 -3.53 3.79 8.06
CA PRO A 182 -4.67 3.41 8.91
C PRO A 182 -5.48 2.23 8.33
N PHE A 183 -5.84 2.30 7.05
CA PHE A 183 -6.67 1.32 6.36
C PHE A 183 -5.91 0.76 5.14
N VAL A 184 -5.52 -0.51 5.23
CA VAL A 184 -4.74 -1.25 4.23
C VAL A 184 -5.34 -2.65 4.05
N PRO A 185 -4.92 -3.45 3.05
CA PRO A 185 -5.41 -4.81 2.87
C PRO A 185 -5.36 -5.69 4.13
N VAL A 186 -6.27 -6.66 4.21
CA VAL A 186 -6.38 -7.68 5.27
C VAL A 186 -6.43 -9.08 4.68
N ILE A 187 -6.18 -10.12 5.49
CA ILE A 187 -6.48 -11.51 5.10
C ILE A 187 -7.98 -11.76 5.30
N ASP A 188 -8.77 -11.50 4.27
CA ASP A 188 -10.23 -11.56 4.28
C ASP A 188 -10.78 -12.99 4.20
N GLY A 189 -10.05 -13.90 3.54
CA GLY A 189 -10.44 -15.29 3.31
C GLY A 189 -11.02 -15.55 1.91
N ALA A 190 -11.14 -14.52 1.07
CA ALA A 190 -11.57 -14.64 -0.32
C ALA A 190 -10.50 -14.12 -1.29
N PHE A 191 -10.13 -12.83 -1.21
CA PHE A 191 -9.06 -12.28 -2.04
C PHE A 191 -7.69 -12.84 -1.61
N LEU A 192 -7.43 -12.91 -0.30
CA LEU A 192 -6.29 -13.61 0.29
C LEU A 192 -6.77 -14.61 1.36
N ASP A 193 -6.31 -15.85 1.29
CA ASP A 193 -6.63 -16.93 2.22
C ASP A 193 -5.52 -17.18 3.26
N GLU A 194 -4.30 -16.73 3.00
CA GLU A 194 -3.16 -16.83 3.92
C GLU A 194 -2.25 -15.60 3.87
N TRP A 195 -1.39 -15.45 4.88
CA TRP A 195 -0.38 -14.39 4.92
C TRP A 195 0.62 -14.53 3.77
N PRO A 196 1.08 -13.42 3.15
CA PRO A 196 2.06 -13.45 2.07
C PRO A 196 3.32 -14.24 2.38
N SER A 197 3.85 -14.13 3.60
CA SER A 197 5.02 -14.90 4.05
C SER A 197 4.79 -16.41 4.00
N ARG A 198 3.57 -16.88 4.32
CA ARG A 198 3.17 -18.29 4.21
C ARG A 198 2.95 -18.71 2.76
N ALA A 199 2.26 -17.90 1.97
CA ALA A 199 2.05 -18.17 0.55
C ALA A 199 3.40 -18.34 -0.20
N LEU A 200 4.37 -17.47 0.10
CA LEU A 200 5.72 -17.56 -0.46
C LEU A 200 6.45 -18.82 0.01
N ALA A 201 6.45 -19.12 1.31
CA ALA A 201 7.07 -20.33 1.86
C ALA A 201 6.47 -21.63 1.26
N ASN A 202 5.15 -21.65 1.07
CA ASN A 202 4.41 -22.76 0.50
C ASN A 202 4.42 -22.80 -1.04
N LYS A 203 5.07 -21.83 -1.69
CA LYS A 203 5.08 -21.66 -3.15
C LYS A 203 3.67 -21.48 -3.75
N ASN A 204 2.69 -21.03 -2.98
CA ASN A 204 1.31 -20.74 -3.39
C ASN A 204 1.21 -19.35 -4.01
N PHE A 205 1.76 -19.19 -5.21
CA PHE A 205 1.76 -17.94 -5.96
C PHE A 205 1.91 -18.22 -7.46
N LYS A 206 1.49 -17.29 -8.30
CA LYS A 206 1.61 -17.38 -9.77
C LYS A 206 3.06 -17.64 -10.18
N LYS A 207 3.30 -18.65 -11.02
CA LYS A 207 4.63 -18.90 -11.62
C LYS A 207 4.76 -18.09 -12.89
N THR A 208 5.46 -16.96 -12.82
CA THR A 208 5.69 -16.07 -13.96
C THR A 208 6.96 -15.24 -13.79
N ASN A 209 7.32 -14.49 -14.82
CA ASN A 209 8.38 -13.52 -14.79
C ASN A 209 7.95 -12.30 -13.97
N ILE A 210 8.88 -11.81 -13.14
CA ILE A 210 8.73 -10.59 -12.38
C ILE A 210 9.91 -9.67 -12.68
N LEU A 211 9.66 -8.37 -12.72
CA LEU A 211 10.68 -7.33 -12.62
C LEU A 211 10.41 -6.56 -11.33
N MET A 212 11.42 -6.34 -10.50
CA MET A 212 11.26 -5.59 -9.26
C MET A 212 12.52 -4.79 -8.94
N GLY A 213 12.37 -3.69 -8.22
CA GLY A 213 13.47 -2.82 -7.84
C GLY A 213 13.12 -1.86 -6.71
N SER A 214 14.13 -1.10 -6.28
CA SER A 214 14.05 -0.07 -5.26
C SER A 214 14.94 1.10 -5.65
N ASN A 215 14.62 2.28 -5.14
CA ASN A 215 15.44 3.47 -5.25
C ASN A 215 16.49 3.52 -4.13
N THR A 216 17.49 4.37 -4.28
CA THR A 216 18.58 4.51 -3.30
C THR A 216 18.11 5.16 -2.00
N GLU A 217 17.17 6.13 -2.06
CA GLU A 217 16.73 6.94 -0.92
C GLU A 217 15.23 6.78 -0.55
N GLU A 218 14.72 5.54 -0.47
CA GLU A 218 13.29 5.26 -0.19
C GLU A 218 12.74 5.92 1.09
N GLY A 219 13.58 6.04 2.12
CA GLY A 219 13.14 6.49 3.45
C GLY A 219 12.90 7.99 3.57
N TYR A 220 13.63 8.82 2.81
CA TYR A 220 13.64 10.27 3.05
C TYR A 220 12.27 10.91 2.88
N TYR A 221 11.51 10.49 1.86
CA TYR A 221 10.17 11.02 1.62
C TYR A 221 9.32 10.93 2.89
N PHE A 222 9.26 9.76 3.53
CA PHE A 222 8.44 9.54 4.72
C PHE A 222 9.00 10.23 5.96
N ILE A 223 10.33 10.25 6.12
CA ILE A 223 10.97 10.88 7.27
C ILE A 223 10.71 12.40 7.27
N ILE A 224 10.74 13.06 6.10
CA ILE A 224 10.46 14.49 5.96
C ILE A 224 9.03 14.85 6.44
N TYR A 225 8.05 13.98 6.18
CA TYR A 225 6.67 14.21 6.62
C TYR A 225 6.40 13.78 8.07
N TYR A 226 7.23 12.91 8.64
CA TYR A 226 7.05 12.39 9.99
C TYR A 226 7.85 13.17 11.04
N LEU A 227 9.14 13.41 10.79
CA LEU A 227 10.05 14.15 11.67
C LEU A 227 10.24 15.59 11.18
N THR A 228 9.15 16.36 11.08
CA THR A 228 9.11 17.67 10.41
C THR A 228 10.08 18.71 10.98
N GLU A 229 10.38 18.65 12.28
CA GLU A 229 11.33 19.56 12.94
C GLU A 229 12.79 19.23 12.64
N LEU A 230 13.10 17.94 12.45
CA LEU A 230 14.45 17.45 12.20
C LEU A 230 14.78 17.49 10.70
N PHE A 231 13.84 17.05 9.86
CA PHE A 231 13.98 16.98 8.41
C PHE A 231 13.13 18.03 7.72
N ARG A 232 13.54 19.30 7.85
CA ARG A 232 12.88 20.43 7.18
C ARG A 232 13.07 20.34 5.66
N LYS A 233 12.10 20.84 4.90
CA LYS A 233 12.18 20.94 3.42
C LYS A 233 13.03 22.13 2.98
N GLU A 234 14.29 22.12 3.40
CA GLU A 234 15.29 23.17 3.18
C GLU A 234 16.57 22.52 2.65
N GLU A 235 17.44 23.33 2.04
CA GLU A 235 18.77 22.85 1.64
C GLU A 235 19.67 22.65 2.86
N ASN A 236 20.62 21.72 2.76
CA ASN A 236 21.69 21.52 3.76
C ASN A 236 21.17 21.22 5.18
N VAL A 237 20.21 20.29 5.28
CA VAL A 237 19.75 19.75 6.57
C VAL A 237 20.70 18.65 7.01
N TYR A 238 21.24 18.78 8.21
CA TYR A 238 22.21 17.87 8.82
C TYR A 238 21.65 17.28 10.11
N VAL A 239 22.01 16.04 10.41
CA VAL A 239 21.58 15.34 11.63
C VAL A 239 22.80 15.00 12.45
N ASN A 240 22.91 15.59 13.64
CA ASN A 240 24.01 15.25 14.54
C ASN A 240 23.78 13.90 15.25
N ARG A 241 24.82 13.36 15.89
CA ARG A 241 24.74 12.05 16.57
C ARG A 241 23.63 11.95 17.61
N GLN A 242 23.37 13.01 18.38
CA GLN A 242 22.31 12.99 19.41
C GLN A 242 20.92 12.96 18.78
N GLU A 243 20.73 13.73 17.70
CA GLU A 243 19.48 13.74 16.93
C GLU A 243 19.24 12.40 16.25
N PHE A 244 20.27 11.76 15.68
CA PHE A 244 20.20 10.42 15.13
C PHE A 244 19.73 9.40 16.19
N LEU A 245 20.34 9.39 17.38
CA LEU A 245 19.97 8.47 18.46
C LEU A 245 18.52 8.68 18.92
N ARG A 246 18.06 9.94 18.95
CA ARG A 246 16.66 10.28 19.24
C ARG A 246 15.73 9.79 18.12
N ALA A 247 16.09 10.04 16.86
CA ALA A 247 15.32 9.61 15.70
C ALA A 247 15.17 8.08 15.65
N VAL A 248 16.21 7.30 15.98
CA VAL A 248 16.10 5.83 16.07
C VAL A 248 15.01 5.41 17.07
N THR A 249 14.85 6.12 18.19
CA THR A 249 13.78 5.86 19.16
C THR A 249 12.40 6.22 18.62
N GLU A 250 12.26 7.39 17.99
CA GLU A 250 10.98 7.88 17.46
C GLU A 250 10.49 7.09 16.24
N LEU A 251 11.40 6.66 15.38
CA LEU A 251 11.11 5.87 14.17
C LEU A 251 10.86 4.38 14.48
N ASN A 252 11.28 3.90 15.66
CA ASN A 252 11.14 2.50 16.06
C ASN A 252 10.46 2.34 17.44
N PRO A 253 9.23 2.85 17.61
CA PRO A 253 8.58 2.93 18.91
C PRO A 253 8.28 1.56 19.51
N TYR A 254 8.08 0.52 18.69
CA TYR A 254 7.71 -0.83 19.13
C TYR A 254 8.90 -1.72 19.54
N PHE A 255 10.13 -1.29 19.29
CA PHE A 255 11.31 -2.08 19.62
C PHE A 255 11.84 -1.80 21.02
N ASN A 256 12.34 -2.85 21.68
CA ASN A 256 13.00 -2.75 22.97
C ASN A 256 14.40 -2.12 22.84
N SER A 257 15.04 -1.83 23.98
CA SER A 257 16.34 -1.18 24.02
C SER A 257 17.44 -1.96 23.29
N ILE A 258 17.46 -3.29 23.40
CA ILE A 258 18.47 -4.15 22.73
C ILE A 258 18.33 -4.05 21.22
N SER A 259 17.12 -4.17 20.70
CA SER A 259 16.82 -4.04 19.27
C SER A 259 17.21 -2.65 18.74
N ARG A 260 16.93 -1.58 19.51
CA ARG A 260 17.34 -0.21 19.12
C ARG A 260 18.85 -0.04 19.11
N GLN A 261 19.59 -0.65 20.04
CA GLN A 261 21.05 -0.62 20.01
C GLN A 261 21.62 -1.35 18.78
N ALA A 262 21.00 -2.47 18.37
CA ALA A 262 21.38 -3.15 17.13
C ALA A 262 21.14 -2.26 15.89
N ILE A 263 20.04 -1.50 15.84
CA ILE A 263 19.76 -0.55 14.76
C ILE A 263 20.82 0.57 14.74
N VAL A 264 21.12 1.16 15.89
CA VAL A 264 22.19 2.18 15.99
C VAL A 264 23.50 1.61 15.47
N PHE A 265 23.84 0.39 15.84
CA PHE A 265 25.09 -0.24 15.40
C PHE A 265 25.16 -0.46 13.89
N GLU A 266 24.08 -0.94 13.29
CA GLU A 266 23.99 -1.24 11.86
C GLU A 266 24.00 0.03 10.99
N TYR A 267 23.32 1.09 11.43
CA TYR A 267 23.13 2.32 10.66
C TYR A 267 24.07 3.47 11.08
N THR A 268 25.23 3.15 11.67
CA THR A 268 26.30 4.13 11.93
C THR A 268 27.40 3.98 10.89
N ASP A 269 27.82 5.06 10.23
CA ASP A 269 29.10 5.07 9.51
C ASP A 269 30.24 4.99 10.53
N TRP A 270 30.86 3.83 10.65
CA TRP A 270 31.96 3.61 11.58
C TRP A 270 33.29 4.23 11.14
N LEU A 271 33.40 4.69 9.89
CA LEU A 271 34.56 5.48 9.46
C LEU A 271 34.49 6.89 10.04
N ASN A 272 33.30 7.49 10.12
CA ASN A 272 33.08 8.82 10.70
C ASN A 272 31.80 8.86 11.58
N PRO A 273 31.82 8.30 12.80
CA PRO A 273 30.60 8.04 13.59
C PRO A 273 29.86 9.27 14.11
N ASP A 274 30.51 10.43 14.09
CA ASP A 274 29.96 11.71 14.54
C ASP A 274 29.82 12.73 13.39
N ASP A 275 30.01 12.30 12.13
CA ASP A 275 29.90 13.17 10.96
C ASP A 275 28.45 13.61 10.75
N PRO A 276 28.14 14.91 10.81
CA PRO A 276 26.80 15.40 10.55
C PRO A 276 26.48 15.54 9.05
N VAL A 277 27.47 15.33 8.15
CA VAL A 277 27.42 15.69 6.72
C VAL A 277 27.47 14.48 5.78
N SER A 278 28.18 13.41 6.15
CA SER A 278 28.46 12.25 5.29
C SER A 278 27.24 11.46 4.85
#